data_AF-A0A846D597-F1
#
_entry.id   AF-A0A846D597-F1
#
_cell.length_a   1.000
_cell.length_b   1.000
_cell.length_c   1.000
_cell.angle_alpha   90.00
_cell.angle_beta   90.00
_cell.angle_gamma   90.00
#
_symmetry.space_group_name_H-M   'P 1'
#
loop_
_entity.id
_entity.type
_entity.pdbx_description
1 polymer ?
#
loop_
_entity_poly.entity_id
_entity_poly.type
_entity_poly.pdbx_seq_one_letter_code
_entity_poly.pdbx_strand_id
1 'polypeptide(L)'
;MENAKDAYVKARPPYEQIETYAASFEDTDRDIDARPSAFDGGEDNPEFKGFHRIEVLLYRERKVKPALPYAKELVESVKTLIKDLDQRQNFNSTLNFEGMIALATEVVAKKICGEEETWSDQSLLIFSDNWIGIFSQYAPYSAKVADKDASVDQEVKAAYKAAKGKLKPYFTQGEVAAQPYSSLDISQRKDIVDVGYRFRRALYKAAKVLELPIGFEV
;
A
#
# COMPACT_ATOMS: atom_id res chain seq x y z
N MET A 1 -2.59 26.03 2.91
CA MET A 1 -1.73 25.11 2.15
C MET A 1 -1.24 24.01 3.06
N GLU A 2 -0.42 24.33 4.06
CA GLU A 2 0.14 23.33 4.99
C GLU A 2 -0.91 22.41 5.62
N ASN A 3 -2.01 22.95 6.15
CA ASN A 3 -3.08 22.10 6.71
C ASN A 3 -3.70 21.14 5.68
N ALA A 4 -3.74 21.51 4.39
CA ALA A 4 -4.25 20.62 3.35
C ALA A 4 -3.25 19.52 3.00
N LYS A 5 -1.95 19.84 2.97
CA LYS A 5 -0.87 18.85 2.81
C LYS A 5 -0.81 17.89 4.00
N ASP A 6 -0.91 18.41 5.23
CA ASP A 6 -0.98 17.60 6.45
C ASP A 6 -2.20 16.67 6.44
N ALA A 7 -3.38 17.17 6.04
CA ALA A 7 -4.57 16.35 5.89
C ALA A 7 -4.42 15.26 4.80
N TYR A 8 -3.78 15.59 3.67
CA TYR A 8 -3.46 14.63 2.62
C TYR A 8 -2.62 13.47 3.17
N VAL A 9 -1.47 13.78 3.80
CA VAL A 9 -0.57 12.76 4.37
C VAL A 9 -1.27 11.92 5.43
N LYS A 10 -2.09 12.54 6.30
CA LYS A 10 -2.85 11.83 7.34
C LYS A 10 -3.97 10.94 6.80
N ALA A 11 -4.44 11.19 5.58
CA ALA A 11 -5.53 10.43 4.97
C ALA A 11 -5.05 9.17 4.21
N ARG A 12 -3.75 9.08 3.85
CA ARG A 12 -3.19 7.94 3.13
C ARG A 12 -3.19 6.62 3.92
N PRO A 13 -2.70 6.56 5.18
CA PRO A 13 -2.43 5.29 5.87
C PRO A 13 -3.61 4.31 5.93
N PRO A 14 -4.86 4.72 6.23
CA PRO A 14 -5.97 3.77 6.31
C PRO A 14 -6.26 3.03 5.01
N TYR A 15 -6.08 3.68 3.85
CA TYR A 15 -6.28 3.06 2.55
C TYR A 15 -5.14 2.07 2.24
N GLU A 16 -3.90 2.50 2.47
CA GLU A 16 -2.69 1.70 2.24
C GLU A 16 -2.62 0.42 3.09
N GLN A 17 -3.22 0.45 4.28
CA GLN A 17 -3.34 -0.71 5.17
C GLN A 17 -4.36 -1.75 4.68
N ILE A 18 -5.25 -1.40 3.75
CA ILE A 18 -6.25 -2.31 3.19
C ILE A 18 -6.03 -2.60 1.70
N GLU A 19 -5.00 -2.02 1.07
CA GLU A 19 -4.69 -2.16 -0.36
C GLU A 19 -4.43 -3.62 -0.79
N THR A 20 -4.21 -4.54 0.15
CA THR A 20 -4.23 -6.00 -0.14
C THR A 20 -5.54 -6.47 -0.79
N TYR A 21 -6.61 -5.66 -0.72
CA TYR A 21 -7.91 -5.92 -1.32
C TYR A 21 -8.20 -5.09 -2.58
N ALA A 22 -7.27 -4.24 -3.05
CA ALA A 22 -7.48 -3.34 -4.17
C ALA A 22 -7.98 -4.07 -5.44
N ALA A 23 -7.40 -5.22 -5.76
CA ALA A 23 -7.82 -6.06 -6.90
C ALA A 23 -9.26 -6.60 -6.80
N SER A 24 -9.86 -6.62 -5.61
CA SER A 24 -11.28 -6.97 -5.45
C SER A 24 -12.22 -5.82 -5.86
N PHE A 25 -11.69 -4.60 -6.01
CA PHE A 25 -12.45 -3.37 -6.19
C PHE A 25 -11.79 -2.45 -7.22
N GLU A 26 -11.30 -2.99 -8.35
CA GLU A 26 -10.41 -2.28 -9.30
C GLU A 26 -10.94 -0.91 -9.74
N ASP A 27 -12.24 -0.77 -10.03
CA ASP A 27 -12.82 0.52 -10.42
C ASP A 27 -12.78 1.54 -9.26
N THR A 28 -13.14 1.10 -8.05
CA THR A 28 -13.11 1.94 -6.84
C THR A 28 -11.68 2.28 -6.43
N ASP A 29 -10.74 1.33 -6.56
CA ASP A 29 -9.32 1.53 -6.33
C ASP A 29 -8.75 2.57 -7.31
N ARG A 30 -9.06 2.43 -8.61
CA ARG A 30 -8.67 3.41 -9.63
C ARG A 30 -9.20 4.81 -9.31
N ASP A 31 -10.45 4.91 -8.84
CA ASP A 31 -11.05 6.19 -8.46
C ASP A 31 -10.39 6.83 -7.22
N ILE A 32 -9.83 6.02 -6.33
CA ILE A 32 -9.19 6.45 -5.09
C ILE A 32 -7.71 6.79 -5.30
N ASP A 33 -6.98 5.91 -6.00
CA ASP A 33 -5.51 5.82 -5.91
C ASP A 33 -4.81 5.64 -7.26
N ALA A 34 -5.51 5.80 -8.38
CA ALA A 34 -4.83 5.74 -9.68
C ALA A 34 -3.79 6.86 -9.82
N ARG A 35 -2.61 6.48 -10.30
CA ARG A 35 -1.54 7.40 -10.72
C ARG A 35 -1.80 7.86 -12.14
N PRO A 36 -1.24 9.01 -12.57
CA PRO A 36 -1.40 9.50 -13.94
C PRO A 36 -1.02 8.48 -15.01
N SER A 37 -0.02 7.63 -14.75
CA SER A 37 0.44 6.57 -15.67
C SER A 37 -0.59 5.49 -15.96
N ALA A 38 -1.67 5.39 -15.18
CA ALA A 38 -2.79 4.48 -15.44
C ALA A 38 -3.71 4.96 -16.59
N PHE A 39 -3.51 6.19 -17.09
CA PHE A 39 -4.37 6.81 -18.07
C PHE A 39 -3.58 7.20 -19.33
N ASP A 40 -4.13 6.93 -20.52
CA ASP A 40 -3.50 7.32 -21.80
C ASP A 40 -3.23 8.84 -21.91
N GLY A 41 -4.11 9.65 -21.33
CA GLY A 41 -3.99 11.11 -21.25
C GLY A 41 -3.14 11.62 -20.10
N GLY A 42 -2.55 10.73 -19.28
CA GLY A 42 -1.80 11.11 -18.10
C GLY A 42 -2.64 11.97 -17.15
N GLU A 43 -2.04 13.07 -16.69
CA GLU A 43 -2.69 14.02 -15.78
C GLU A 43 -3.80 14.87 -16.43
N ASP A 44 -3.85 14.92 -17.75
CA ASP A 44 -4.87 15.65 -18.51
C ASP A 44 -6.10 14.77 -18.80
N ASN A 45 -6.06 13.50 -18.43
CA ASN A 45 -7.21 12.62 -18.55
C ASN A 45 -8.35 13.12 -17.62
N PRO A 46 -9.58 13.32 -18.13
CA PRO A 46 -10.70 13.80 -17.33
C PRO A 46 -11.13 12.83 -16.21
N GLU A 47 -10.77 11.55 -16.31
CA GLU A 47 -11.01 10.52 -15.30
C GLU A 47 -9.93 10.51 -14.20
N PHE A 48 -8.83 11.26 -14.35
CA PHE A 48 -7.78 11.32 -13.32
C PHE A 48 -8.25 12.14 -12.10
N LYS A 49 -8.48 11.42 -11.00
CA LYS A 49 -9.03 11.93 -9.73
C LYS A 49 -8.35 11.28 -8.52
N GLY A 50 -9.02 11.28 -7.36
CA GLY A 50 -8.53 10.62 -6.16
C GLY A 50 -7.33 11.32 -5.50
N PHE A 51 -6.56 10.56 -4.73
CA PHE A 51 -5.42 11.04 -3.96
C PHE A 51 -4.38 11.72 -4.84
N HIS A 52 -3.90 11.07 -5.90
CA HIS A 52 -2.79 11.63 -6.69
C HIS A 52 -3.18 12.88 -7.50
N ARG A 53 -4.46 13.05 -7.87
CA ARG A 53 -4.92 14.33 -8.43
C ARG A 53 -4.87 15.45 -7.40
N ILE A 54 -5.26 15.15 -6.15
CA ILE A 54 -5.15 16.10 -5.02
C ILE A 54 -3.68 16.40 -4.73
N GLU A 55 -2.81 15.39 -4.75
CA GLU A 55 -1.37 15.49 -4.55
C GLU A 55 -0.74 16.49 -5.52
N VAL A 56 -1.00 16.31 -6.83
CA VAL A 56 -0.56 17.22 -7.90
C VAL A 56 -0.97 18.67 -7.58
N LEU A 57 -2.25 18.88 -7.22
CA LEU A 57 -2.78 20.22 -6.96
C LEU A 57 -2.15 20.86 -5.72
N LEU A 58 -1.92 20.10 -4.65
CA LEU A 58 -1.39 20.63 -3.40
C LEU A 58 0.14 20.81 -3.42
N TYR A 59 0.88 19.83 -3.92
CA TYR A 59 2.33 19.79 -3.82
C TYR A 59 3.01 20.47 -5.00
N ARG A 60 2.61 20.15 -6.23
CA ARG A 60 3.20 20.74 -7.44
C ARG A 60 2.60 22.11 -7.75
N GLU A 61 1.28 22.20 -7.86
CA GLU A 61 0.62 23.43 -8.33
C GLU A 61 0.36 24.46 -7.23
N ARG A 62 0.42 24.04 -5.96
CA ARG A 62 0.16 24.88 -4.79
C ARG A 62 -1.24 25.53 -4.81
N LYS A 63 -2.26 24.79 -5.27
CA LYS A 63 -3.65 25.23 -5.40
C LYS A 63 -4.60 24.43 -4.50
N VAL A 64 -5.02 25.01 -3.38
CA VAL A 64 -5.97 24.36 -2.45
C VAL A 64 -7.41 24.36 -2.98
N LYS A 65 -7.90 25.49 -3.50
CA LYS A 65 -9.31 25.61 -3.94
C LYS A 65 -9.68 24.61 -5.05
N PRO A 66 -8.86 24.41 -6.10
CA PRO A 66 -9.12 23.40 -7.13
C PRO A 66 -9.03 21.95 -6.65
N ALA A 67 -8.38 21.66 -5.53
CA ALA A 67 -8.33 20.30 -4.97
C ALA A 67 -9.65 19.90 -4.27
N LEU A 68 -10.46 20.89 -3.86
CA LEU A 68 -11.66 20.65 -3.05
C LEU A 68 -12.71 19.76 -3.75
N PRO A 69 -13.03 19.92 -5.05
CA PRO A 69 -13.96 19.02 -5.73
C PRO A 69 -13.48 17.56 -5.72
N TYR A 70 -12.21 17.31 -6.03
CA TYR A 70 -11.62 15.97 -6.00
C TYR A 70 -11.59 15.37 -4.60
N ALA A 71 -11.33 16.17 -3.56
CA ALA A 71 -11.40 15.71 -2.18
C ALA A 71 -12.82 15.28 -1.76
N LYS A 72 -13.86 15.96 -2.28
CA LYS A 72 -15.25 15.55 -2.05
C LYS A 72 -15.60 14.27 -2.81
N GLU A 73 -15.16 14.15 -4.06
CA GLU A 73 -15.35 12.94 -4.85
C GLU A 73 -14.67 11.73 -4.21
N LEU A 74 -13.42 11.90 -3.75
CA LEU A 74 -12.69 10.87 -3.01
C LEU A 74 -13.46 10.37 -1.78
N VAL A 75 -14.12 11.25 -1.04
CA VAL A 75 -14.99 10.84 0.09
C VAL A 75 -16.15 9.96 -0.37
N GLU A 76 -16.74 10.22 -1.54
CA GLU A 76 -17.81 9.38 -2.09
C GLU A 76 -17.27 8.03 -2.61
N SER A 77 -16.07 8.00 -3.22
CA SER A 77 -15.40 6.75 -3.59
C SER A 77 -15.10 5.90 -2.36
N VAL A 78 -14.61 6.50 -1.27
CA VAL A 78 -14.38 5.80 0.00
C VAL A 78 -15.68 5.29 0.63
N LYS A 79 -16.79 6.02 0.55
CA LYS A 79 -18.10 5.51 0.99
C LYS A 79 -18.58 4.32 0.17
N THR A 80 -18.25 4.30 -1.12
CA THR A 80 -18.53 3.15 -2.00
C THR A 80 -17.68 1.96 -1.56
N LEU A 81 -16.36 2.15 -1.40
CA LEU A 81 -15.46 1.14 -0.88
C LEU A 81 -15.95 0.54 0.45
N ILE A 82 -16.39 1.36 1.40
CA ILE A 82 -16.90 0.87 2.70
C ILE A 82 -18.08 -0.09 2.51
N LYS A 83 -19.02 0.21 1.60
CA LYS A 83 -20.16 -0.68 1.33
C LYS A 83 -19.70 -2.01 0.72
N ASP A 84 -18.70 -1.96 -0.14
CA ASP A 84 -18.14 -3.15 -0.80
C ASP A 84 -17.30 -4.00 0.17
N LEU A 85 -16.63 -3.37 1.14
CA LEU A 85 -15.92 -4.05 2.22
C LEU A 85 -16.87 -4.78 3.18
N ASP A 86 -18.10 -4.30 3.34
CA ASP A 86 -19.13 -4.98 4.16
C ASP A 86 -19.67 -6.27 3.48
N GLN A 87 -19.39 -6.47 2.19
CA GLN A 87 -19.83 -7.62 1.42
C GLN A 87 -18.85 -8.80 1.58
N ARG A 88 -19.10 -9.66 2.59
CA ARG A 88 -18.23 -10.81 2.91
C ARG A 88 -17.90 -11.74 1.75
N GLN A 89 -18.80 -11.86 0.77
CA GLN A 89 -18.61 -12.70 -0.42
C GLN A 89 -17.44 -12.24 -1.30
N ASN A 90 -16.98 -11.00 -1.15
CA ASN A 90 -15.84 -10.45 -1.87
C ASN A 90 -14.49 -10.94 -1.33
N PHE A 91 -14.50 -11.75 -0.26
CA PHE A 91 -13.29 -12.20 0.43
C PHE A 91 -13.25 -13.71 0.56
N ASN A 92 -12.09 -14.28 0.27
CA ASN A 92 -11.74 -15.65 0.62
C ASN A 92 -10.24 -15.75 0.89
N SER A 93 -9.80 -16.89 1.42
CA SER A 93 -8.39 -17.09 1.80
C SER A 93 -7.42 -17.04 0.61
N THR A 94 -7.85 -17.52 -0.56
CA THR A 94 -7.00 -17.49 -1.77
C THR A 94 -6.77 -16.05 -2.21
N LEU A 95 -7.85 -15.30 -2.45
CA LEU A 95 -7.76 -13.88 -2.85
C LEU A 95 -6.97 -13.05 -1.84
N ASN A 96 -7.16 -13.31 -0.55
CA ASN A 96 -6.43 -12.60 0.49
C ASN A 96 -4.92 -12.87 0.45
N PHE A 97 -4.49 -14.11 0.24
CA PHE A 97 -3.07 -14.41 0.06
C PHE A 97 -2.52 -13.88 -1.25
N GLU A 98 -3.29 -13.93 -2.33
CA GLU A 98 -2.90 -13.34 -3.61
C GLU A 98 -2.67 -11.83 -3.46
N GLY A 99 -3.61 -11.11 -2.83
CA GLY A 99 -3.48 -9.69 -2.56
C GLY A 99 -2.29 -9.34 -1.67
N MET A 100 -2.05 -10.09 -0.60
CA MET A 100 -0.85 -9.91 0.25
C MET A 100 0.46 -10.06 -0.52
N ILE A 101 0.57 -11.09 -1.37
CA ILE A 101 1.80 -11.38 -2.12
C ILE A 101 1.97 -10.39 -3.28
N ALA A 102 0.88 -10.03 -3.97
CA ALA A 102 0.87 -9.02 -5.02
C ALA A 102 1.33 -7.67 -4.48
N LEU A 103 0.75 -7.20 -3.37
CA LEU A 103 1.15 -5.92 -2.77
C LEU A 103 2.58 -5.95 -2.25
N ALA A 104 3.01 -7.04 -1.61
CA ALA A 104 4.41 -7.21 -1.20
C ALA A 104 5.38 -7.17 -2.40
N THR A 105 4.95 -7.62 -3.58
CA THR A 105 5.71 -7.54 -4.82
C THR A 105 5.72 -6.12 -5.37
N GLU A 106 4.57 -5.47 -5.42
CA GLU A 106 4.40 -4.13 -5.96
C GLU A 106 5.26 -3.10 -5.24
N VAL A 107 5.32 -3.15 -3.91
CA VAL A 107 6.19 -2.26 -3.10
C VAL A 107 7.64 -2.27 -3.61
N VAL A 108 8.19 -3.44 -3.91
CA VAL A 108 9.62 -3.60 -4.25
C VAL A 108 9.91 -3.63 -5.75
N ALA A 109 8.94 -3.96 -6.58
CA ALA A 109 9.10 -4.05 -8.03
C ALA A 109 8.68 -2.77 -8.75
N LYS A 110 7.74 -2.02 -8.17
CA LYS A 110 7.17 -0.82 -8.77
C LYS A 110 7.35 0.39 -7.86
N LYS A 111 6.69 0.40 -6.69
CA LYS A 111 6.62 1.60 -5.82
C LYS A 111 7.99 2.08 -5.33
N ILE A 112 9.01 1.21 -5.29
CA ILE A 112 10.40 1.60 -4.98
C ILE A 112 10.99 2.66 -5.91
N CYS A 113 10.46 2.89 -7.11
CA CYS A 113 10.96 4.01 -7.93
C CYS A 113 10.47 5.38 -7.40
N GLY A 114 9.56 5.40 -6.43
CA GLY A 114 8.92 6.59 -5.89
C GLY A 114 7.67 7.02 -6.66
N GLU A 115 7.12 6.16 -7.53
CA GLU A 115 5.97 6.49 -8.38
C GLU A 115 4.68 6.76 -7.61
N GLU A 116 4.53 6.22 -6.40
CA GLU A 116 3.31 6.38 -5.63
C GLU A 116 3.11 7.83 -5.19
N GLU A 117 4.06 8.36 -4.43
CA GLU A 117 3.97 9.71 -3.88
C GLU A 117 4.97 10.61 -4.60
N THR A 118 4.74 10.80 -5.91
CA THR A 118 5.66 11.47 -6.84
C THR A 118 5.95 12.93 -6.44
N TRP A 119 4.98 13.62 -5.84
CA TRP A 119 5.08 15.05 -5.51
C TRP A 119 5.17 15.31 -4.01
N SER A 120 4.54 14.47 -3.18
CA SER A 120 4.56 14.59 -1.73
C SER A 120 5.83 14.00 -1.11
N ASP A 121 6.50 13.13 -1.85
CA ASP A 121 7.73 12.42 -1.46
C ASP A 121 7.53 11.51 -0.23
N GLN A 122 6.29 11.08 0.03
CA GLN A 122 5.90 10.25 1.18
C GLN A 122 5.91 8.75 0.88
N SER A 123 6.66 8.28 -0.11
CA SER A 123 6.66 6.85 -0.50
C SER A 123 7.05 5.90 0.65
N LEU A 124 7.88 6.35 1.62
CA LEU A 124 8.21 5.54 2.79
C LEU A 124 7.00 5.29 3.71
N LEU A 125 6.07 6.26 3.81
CA LEU A 125 4.79 6.11 4.51
C LEU A 125 4.00 4.97 3.88
N ILE A 126 3.85 5.01 2.56
CA ILE A 126 3.14 4.00 1.77
C ILE A 126 3.70 2.61 2.03
N PHE A 127 5.02 2.42 1.89
CA PHE A 127 5.63 1.10 2.11
C PHE A 127 5.39 0.60 3.54
N SER A 128 5.50 1.50 4.52
CA SER A 128 5.31 1.22 5.94
C SER A 128 3.89 0.75 6.25
N ASP A 129 2.88 1.38 5.65
CA ASP A 129 1.47 1.08 5.84
C ASP A 129 1.00 -0.12 5.01
N ASN A 130 1.51 -0.31 3.80
CA ASN A 130 1.30 -1.55 3.04
C ASN A 130 1.80 -2.77 3.83
N TRP A 131 2.99 -2.71 4.43
CA TRP A 131 3.49 -3.83 5.23
C TRP A 131 2.68 -4.06 6.51
N ILE A 132 2.14 -3.00 7.12
CA ILE A 132 1.19 -3.14 8.25
C ILE A 132 -0.05 -3.88 7.77
N GLY A 133 -0.63 -3.46 6.65
CA GLY A 133 -1.81 -4.07 6.05
C GLY A 133 -1.62 -5.54 5.73
N ILE A 134 -0.55 -5.86 5.01
CA ILE A 134 -0.16 -7.23 4.67
C ILE A 134 -0.05 -8.10 5.92
N PHE A 135 0.68 -7.65 6.95
CA PHE A 135 0.82 -8.46 8.16
C PHE A 135 -0.50 -8.58 8.95
N SER A 136 -1.33 -7.53 8.95
CA SER A 136 -2.65 -7.58 9.58
C SER A 136 -3.54 -8.62 8.91
N GLN A 137 -3.46 -8.78 7.59
CA GLN A 137 -4.21 -9.81 6.87
C GLN A 137 -3.62 -11.21 7.07
N TYR A 138 -2.30 -11.32 7.27
CA TYR A 138 -1.68 -12.59 7.62
C TYR A 138 -2.01 -13.06 9.05
N ALA A 139 -2.10 -12.13 10.01
CA ALA A 139 -2.20 -12.46 11.44
C ALA A 139 -3.30 -13.48 11.81
N PRO A 140 -4.53 -13.43 11.25
CA PRO A 140 -5.56 -14.45 11.48
C PRO A 140 -5.16 -15.88 11.08
N TYR A 141 -4.24 -16.04 10.13
CA TYR A 141 -3.76 -17.35 9.67
C TYR A 141 -2.58 -17.89 10.47
N SER A 142 -1.92 -17.04 11.28
CA SER A 142 -0.66 -17.36 11.95
C SER A 142 -0.71 -18.66 12.75
N ALA A 143 -1.78 -18.88 13.53
CA ALA A 143 -1.94 -20.11 14.31
C ALA A 143 -2.04 -21.35 13.40
N LYS A 144 -2.84 -21.27 12.34
CA LYS A 144 -3.03 -22.39 11.39
C LYS A 144 -1.78 -22.70 10.58
N VAL A 145 -0.99 -21.67 10.24
CA VAL A 145 0.32 -21.85 9.61
C VAL A 145 1.27 -22.52 10.61
N ALA A 146 1.32 -22.06 11.85
CA ALA A 146 2.21 -22.63 12.87
C ALA A 146 1.89 -24.09 13.23
N ASP A 147 0.60 -24.45 13.26
CA ASP A 147 0.14 -25.83 13.49
C ASP A 147 0.64 -26.80 12.41
N LYS A 148 0.76 -26.32 11.16
CA LYS A 148 1.28 -27.11 10.04
C LYS A 148 2.81 -27.03 9.93
N ASP A 149 3.39 -25.84 10.08
CA ASP A 149 4.83 -25.60 10.08
C ASP A 149 5.17 -24.31 10.87
N ALA A 150 5.58 -24.50 12.12
CA ALA A 150 5.98 -23.42 13.01
C ALA A 150 7.16 -22.59 12.50
N SER A 151 8.05 -23.17 11.68
CA SER A 151 9.20 -22.45 11.13
C SER A 151 8.79 -21.43 10.07
N VAL A 152 7.75 -21.75 9.28
CA VAL A 152 7.20 -20.84 8.28
C VAL A 152 6.49 -19.65 8.93
N ASP A 153 5.70 -19.87 9.97
CA ASP A 153 5.07 -18.77 10.71
C ASP A 153 6.11 -17.83 11.35
N GLN A 154 7.17 -18.40 11.94
CA GLN A 154 8.29 -17.62 12.46
C GLN A 154 9.00 -16.83 11.35
N GLU A 155 9.16 -17.42 10.16
CA GLU A 155 9.76 -16.75 9.01
C GLU A 155 8.94 -15.52 8.58
N VAL A 156 7.61 -15.63 8.51
CA VAL A 156 6.72 -14.50 8.16
C VAL A 156 6.83 -13.38 9.20
N LYS A 157 6.74 -13.72 10.49
CA LYS A 157 6.87 -12.75 11.60
C LYS A 157 8.23 -12.05 11.58
N ALA A 158 9.30 -12.81 11.36
CA ALA A 158 10.65 -12.27 11.28
C ALA A 158 10.84 -11.37 10.05
N ALA A 159 10.27 -11.75 8.90
CA ALA A 159 10.34 -10.96 7.68
C ALA A 159 9.59 -9.62 7.82
N TYR A 160 8.36 -9.64 8.37
CA TYR A 160 7.61 -8.42 8.68
C TYR A 160 8.38 -7.50 9.64
N LYS A 161 8.93 -8.05 10.73
CA LYS A 161 9.73 -7.28 11.69
C LYS A 161 10.98 -6.67 11.04
N ALA A 162 11.64 -7.41 10.16
CA ALA A 162 12.80 -6.92 9.42
C ALA A 162 12.42 -5.79 8.46
N ALA A 163 11.30 -5.93 7.75
CA ALA A 163 10.77 -4.89 6.87
C ALA A 163 10.46 -3.61 7.68
N LYS A 164 9.58 -3.67 8.68
CA LYS A 164 9.27 -2.50 9.54
C LYS A 164 10.53 -1.92 10.21
N GLY A 165 11.44 -2.78 10.66
CA GLY A 165 12.71 -2.37 11.26
C GLY A 165 13.60 -1.59 10.30
N LYS A 166 13.60 -1.95 9.01
CA LYS A 166 14.36 -1.24 7.97
C LYS A 166 13.84 0.18 7.74
N LEU A 167 12.52 0.38 7.81
CA LEU A 167 11.93 1.70 7.61
C LEU A 167 11.92 2.59 8.85
N LYS A 168 11.94 2.00 10.06
CA LYS A 168 11.85 2.72 11.33
C LYS A 168 12.74 3.97 11.44
N PRO A 169 14.01 3.98 10.99
CA PRO A 169 14.89 5.16 11.11
C PRO A 169 14.41 6.39 10.33
N TYR A 170 13.52 6.23 9.35
CA TYR A 170 13.01 7.31 8.51
C TYR A 170 11.73 7.94 9.05
N PHE A 171 11.27 7.54 10.24
CA PHE A 171 10.06 8.07 10.87
C PHE A 171 10.41 8.80 12.18
N THR A 172 9.75 9.92 12.40
CA THR A 172 9.78 10.65 13.67
C THR A 172 8.64 10.18 14.56
N GLN A 173 8.92 9.92 15.84
CA GLN A 173 7.88 9.50 16.78
C GLN A 173 6.79 10.58 16.93
N GLY A 174 5.54 10.21 16.72
CA GLY A 174 4.39 11.11 16.83
C GLY A 174 4.04 11.83 15.52
N GLU A 175 4.85 11.68 14.47
CA GLU A 175 4.55 12.17 13.14
C GLU A 175 4.01 11.04 12.26
N VAL A 176 3.04 11.38 11.40
CA VAL A 176 2.58 10.45 10.35
C VAL A 176 3.55 10.48 9.18
N ALA A 177 4.00 11.68 8.79
CA ALA A 177 4.93 11.84 7.68
C ALA A 177 6.24 11.08 7.93
N ALA A 178 6.77 10.50 6.86
CA ALA A 178 8.13 9.98 6.83
C ALA A 178 9.10 11.06 6.34
N GLN A 179 10.39 10.80 6.50
CA GLN A 179 11.42 11.54 5.78
C GLN A 179 11.16 11.47 4.26
N PRO A 180 11.52 12.51 3.49
CA PRO A 180 11.29 12.51 2.05
C PRO A 180 11.98 11.32 1.37
N TYR A 181 11.27 10.58 0.53
CA TYR A 181 11.80 9.39 -0.14
C TYR A 181 13.02 9.71 -1.01
N SER A 182 13.05 10.89 -1.62
CA SER A 182 14.20 11.39 -2.40
C SER A 182 15.50 11.51 -1.59
N SER A 183 15.43 11.49 -0.25
CA SER A 183 16.62 11.48 0.63
C SER A 183 17.36 10.15 0.65
N LEU A 184 16.74 9.06 0.19
CA LEU A 184 17.37 7.74 0.19
C LEU A 184 18.31 7.55 -0.99
N ASP A 185 19.51 7.05 -0.70
CA ASP A 185 20.46 6.58 -1.71
C ASP A 185 20.07 5.19 -2.28
N ILE A 186 20.78 4.77 -3.32
CA ILE A 186 20.52 3.49 -4.00
C ILE A 186 20.70 2.29 -3.07
N SER A 187 21.68 2.33 -2.16
CA SER A 187 21.94 1.23 -1.23
C SER A 187 20.79 1.09 -0.23
N GLN A 188 20.27 2.20 0.30
CA GLN A 188 19.14 2.22 1.21
C GLN A 188 17.86 1.72 0.53
N ARG A 189 17.62 2.12 -0.72
CA ARG A 189 16.49 1.60 -1.52
C ARG A 189 16.64 0.10 -1.77
N LYS A 190 17.85 -0.37 -2.10
CA LYS A 190 18.13 -1.79 -2.28
C LYS A 190 17.86 -2.58 -1.00
N ASP A 191 18.25 -2.07 0.16
CA ASP A 191 17.98 -2.72 1.44
C ASP A 191 16.47 -2.88 1.72
N ILE A 192 15.65 -1.90 1.33
CA ILE A 192 14.19 -1.98 1.41
C ILE A 192 13.65 -3.06 0.46
N VAL A 193 14.18 -3.12 -0.77
CA VAL A 193 13.84 -4.16 -1.75
C VAL A 193 14.14 -5.56 -1.21
N ASP A 194 15.31 -5.75 -0.60
CA ASP A 194 15.74 -7.04 -0.09
C ASP A 194 14.80 -7.56 1.03
N VAL A 195 14.42 -6.69 1.98
CA VAL A 195 13.49 -7.07 3.05
C VAL A 195 12.06 -7.27 2.56
N GLY A 196 11.59 -6.49 1.57
CA GLY A 196 10.27 -6.67 0.99
C GLY A 196 10.16 -7.98 0.19
N TYR A 197 11.16 -8.33 -0.62
CA TYR A 197 11.19 -9.62 -1.29
C TYR A 197 11.29 -10.80 -0.31
N ARG A 198 11.98 -10.63 0.83
CA ARG A 198 11.96 -11.65 1.90
C ARG A 198 10.56 -11.83 2.48
N PHE A 199 9.84 -10.74 2.72
CA PHE A 199 8.47 -10.80 3.23
C PHE A 199 7.53 -11.46 2.23
N ARG A 200 7.60 -11.09 0.95
CA ARG A 200 6.88 -11.74 -0.16
C ARG A 200 7.08 -13.25 -0.17
N ARG A 201 8.33 -13.73 -0.15
CA ARG A 201 8.65 -15.16 -0.16
C ARG A 201 8.11 -15.91 1.06
N ALA A 202 8.16 -15.28 2.24
CA ALA A 202 7.61 -15.89 3.45
C ALA A 202 6.09 -16.07 3.36
N LEU A 203 5.36 -15.08 2.84
CA LEU A 203 3.92 -15.16 2.61
C LEU A 203 3.57 -16.27 1.60
N TYR A 204 4.34 -16.40 0.53
CA TYR A 204 4.18 -17.49 -0.43
C TYR A 204 4.34 -18.88 0.21
N LYS A 205 5.37 -19.06 1.06
CA LYS A 205 5.54 -20.30 1.82
C LYS A 205 4.34 -20.59 2.72
N ALA A 206 3.82 -19.57 3.42
CA ALA A 206 2.63 -19.73 4.24
C ALA A 206 1.40 -20.15 3.42
N ALA A 207 1.20 -19.57 2.22
CA ALA A 207 0.13 -20.01 1.32
C ALA A 207 0.27 -21.48 0.92
N LYS A 208 1.50 -21.93 0.59
CA LYS A 208 1.79 -23.33 0.26
C LYS A 208 1.53 -24.28 1.43
N VAL A 209 1.95 -23.91 2.64
CA VAL A 209 1.68 -24.69 3.87
C VAL A 209 0.17 -24.84 4.09
N LEU A 210 -0.60 -23.78 3.86
CA LEU A 210 -2.06 -23.82 3.95
C LEU A 210 -2.74 -24.53 2.78
N GLU A 211 -1.98 -24.99 1.77
CA GLU A 211 -2.48 -25.63 0.55
C GLU A 211 -3.46 -24.74 -0.22
N LEU A 212 -3.25 -23.42 -0.19
CA LEU A 212 -4.09 -22.46 -0.91
C LEU A 212 -3.74 -22.45 -2.41
N PRO A 213 -4.74 -22.52 -3.30
CA PRO A 213 -4.52 -22.51 -4.75
C PRO A 213 -4.28 -21.08 -5.26
N ILE A 214 -3.09 -20.54 -5.01
CA ILE A 214 -2.68 -19.22 -5.51
C ILE A 214 -2.24 -19.27 -6.97
N GLY A 215 -2.66 -18.29 -7.78
CA GLY A 215 -2.56 -18.29 -9.23
C GLY A 215 -1.19 -17.91 -9.82
N PHE A 216 -0.15 -17.74 -9.00
CA PHE A 216 1.19 -17.32 -9.46
C PHE A 216 2.31 -17.88 -8.59
N GLU A 217 3.49 -18.07 -9.19
CA GLU A 217 4.73 -18.50 -8.53
C GLU A 217 5.61 -17.30 -8.15
N VAL A 218 6.47 -17.47 -7.15
CA VAL A 218 7.21 -16.39 -6.46
C VAL A 218 8.72 -16.58 -6.49
#